data_AF-A0A0N0UIM5-F1
#
_entry.id   AF-A0A0N0UIM5-F1
#
_cell.length_a   1.000
_cell.length_b   1.000
_cell.length_c   1.000
_cell.angle_alpha   90.00
_cell.angle_beta   90.00
_cell.angle_gamma   90.00
#
_symmetry.space_group_name_H-M   'P 1'
#
loop_
_entity.id
_entity.type
_entity.pdbx_description
1 polymer ?
#
loop_
_entity_poly.entity_id
_entity_poly.type
_entity_poly.pdbx_seq_one_letter_code
_entity_poly.pdbx_strand_id
1 'polypeptide(L)'
;MELVLVNLFQVKRNKENRDNSPTKYDIKDELVIADMVKSGYYSELFLQSEPYRALRQLMTSREFMNKQMSAIVTSCIVGQTSISLNLGVF
;
A
#
# COMPACT_ATOMS: atom_id res chain seq x y z
N MET A 1 -1.46 25.97 4.70
CA MET A 1 -2.03 24.72 5.23
C MET A 1 -1.01 23.64 4.93
N GLU A 2 -0.42 23.04 5.94
CA GLU A 2 0.69 22.09 5.80
C GLU A 2 0.18 20.67 6.04
N LEU A 3 0.56 19.72 5.19
CA LEU A 3 0.12 18.33 5.33
C LEU A 3 1.06 17.58 6.25
N VAL A 4 0.50 16.89 7.24
CA VAL A 4 1.26 16.11 8.22
C VAL A 4 0.81 14.66 8.20
N LEU A 5 1.76 13.75 8.41
CA LEU A 5 1.51 12.32 8.50
C LEU A 5 1.52 11.88 9.96
N VAL A 6 0.47 11.20 10.39
CA VAL A 6 0.39 10.64 11.75
C VAL A 6 0.51 9.12 11.67
N ASN A 7 1.30 8.53 12.56
CA ASN A 7 1.50 7.08 12.60
C ASN A 7 0.23 6.35 13.05
N LEU A 8 -0.32 5.51 12.18
CA LEU A 8 -1.55 4.74 12.43
C LEU A 8 -1.46 3.81 13.65
N PHE A 9 -0.29 3.23 13.90
CA PHE A 9 -0.09 2.33 15.04
C PHE A 9 -0.21 3.09 16.36
N GLN A 10 0.36 4.29 16.44
CA GLN A 10 0.27 5.13 17.62
C GLN A 10 -1.14 5.67 17.84
N VAL A 11 -1.85 6.03 16.76
CA VAL A 11 -3.27 6.43 16.85
C VAL A 11 -4.10 5.30 17.45
N LYS A 12 -3.91 4.06 16.98
CA LYS A 12 -4.62 2.89 17.52
C LYS A 12 -4.34 2.70 19.01
N ARG A 13 -3.07 2.73 19.41
CA ARG A 13 -2.67 2.53 20.82
C ARG A 13 -3.17 3.64 21.75
N ASN A 14 -3.14 4.90 21.30
CA ASN A 14 -3.67 6.03 22.06
C ASN A 14 -5.19 5.95 22.22
N LYS A 15 -5.89 5.47 21.19
CA LYS A 15 -7.32 5.20 21.23
C LYS A 15 -7.65 4.10 22.24
N GLU A 16 -6.99 2.93 22.13
CA GLU A 16 -7.15 1.82 23.08
C GLU A 16 -6.89 2.24 24.53
N ASN A 17 -5.89 3.10 24.76
CA ASN A 17 -5.56 3.62 26.09
C ASN A 17 -6.62 4.61 26.63
N ARG A 18 -7.12 5.53 25.79
CA ARG A 18 -8.18 6.49 26.19
C ARG A 18 -9.50 5.79 26.46
N ASP A 19 -9.84 4.80 25.66
CA ASP A 19 -11.09 4.05 25.74
C ASP A 19 -11.02 2.84 26.69
N ASN A 20 -9.84 2.53 27.22
CA ASN A 20 -9.55 1.35 28.03
C ASN A 20 -10.13 0.05 27.43
N SER A 21 -10.02 -0.10 26.11
CA SER A 21 -10.57 -1.23 25.36
C SER A 21 -9.53 -1.74 24.35
N PRO A 22 -9.05 -2.99 24.49
CA PRO A 22 -7.90 -3.50 23.73
C PRO A 22 -8.19 -3.86 22.28
N THR A 23 -9.47 -3.87 21.85
CA THR A 23 -9.88 -4.31 20.51
C THR A 23 -10.80 -3.31 19.83
N LYS A 24 -10.67 -2.02 20.13
CA LYS A 24 -11.51 -1.01 19.50
C LYS A 24 -11.02 -0.72 18.08
N TYR A 25 -11.78 -1.17 17.08
CA TYR A 25 -11.45 -1.04 15.65
C TYR A 25 -12.25 0.06 14.93
N ASP A 26 -12.99 0.89 15.66
CA ASP A 26 -13.79 1.96 15.05
C ASP A 26 -12.94 2.92 14.23
N ILE A 27 -13.58 3.55 13.24
CA ILE A 27 -13.01 4.61 12.40
C ILE A 27 -12.19 5.57 13.28
N LYS A 28 -10.97 5.89 12.82
CA LYS A 28 -9.97 6.62 13.62
C LYS A 28 -10.58 7.89 14.22
N ASP A 29 -10.33 8.11 15.51
CA ASP A 29 -10.93 9.25 16.21
C ASP A 29 -10.22 10.56 15.84
N GLU A 30 -11.00 11.51 15.31
CA GLU A 30 -10.54 12.84 14.96
C GLU A 30 -9.88 13.55 16.16
N LEU A 31 -10.42 13.35 17.37
CA LEU A 31 -9.88 13.92 18.61
C LEU A 31 -8.53 13.32 19.01
N VAL A 32 -8.31 12.02 18.79
CA VAL A 32 -7.02 11.38 19.10
C VAL A 32 -5.96 11.87 18.12
N ILE A 33 -6.31 11.97 16.84
CA ILE A 33 -5.42 12.50 15.81
C ILE A 33 -5.10 13.97 16.07
N ALA A 34 -6.11 14.79 16.37
CA ALA A 34 -5.91 16.21 16.67
C ALA A 34 -5.01 16.42 17.89
N ASP A 35 -5.18 15.62 18.94
CA ASP A 35 -4.33 15.68 20.14
C ASP A 35 -2.89 15.25 19.86
N MET A 36 -2.71 14.22 19.03
CA MET A 36 -1.38 13.79 18.57
C MET A 36 -0.69 14.89 17.75
N VAL A 37 -1.40 15.53 16.83
CA VAL A 37 -0.87 16.64 16.02
C VAL A 37 -0.51 17.83 16.92
N LYS A 38 -1.41 18.21 17.85
CA LYS A 38 -1.17 19.29 18.82
C LYS A 38 0.05 19.00 19.69
N SER A 39 0.25 17.75 20.07
CA SER A 39 1.38 17.31 20.89
C SER A 39 2.69 17.14 20.11
N GLY A 40 2.67 17.31 18.78
CA GLY A 40 3.87 17.16 17.93
C GLY A 40 4.17 15.72 17.50
N TYR A 41 3.28 14.76 17.76
CA TYR A 41 3.43 13.37 17.32
C TYR A 41 2.98 13.18 15.87
N TYR A 42 3.67 13.85 14.96
CA TYR A 42 3.48 13.72 13.53
C TYR A 42 4.82 13.79 12.80
N SER A 43 4.82 13.41 11.54
CA SER A 43 5.94 13.58 10.63
C SER A 43 5.52 14.52 9.52
N GLU A 44 6.42 15.40 9.12
CA GLU A 44 6.20 16.26 7.96
C GLU A 44 6.03 15.40 6.70
N LEU A 45 5.03 15.73 5.89
CA LEU A 45 4.87 15.06 4.62
C LEU A 45 5.82 15.67 3.60
N PHE A 46 6.87 14.92 3.25
CA PHE A 46 7.72 15.29 2.13
C PHE A 46 7.02 14.98 0.81
N LEU A 47 6.39 16.00 0.21
CA LEU A 47 5.89 15.93 -1.16
C LEU A 47 7.07 16.00 -2.12
N GLN A 48 7.21 14.97 -2.94
CA GLN A 48 8.32 14.88 -3.87
C GLN A 48 8.13 15.88 -5.01
N SER A 49 9.24 16.43 -5.51
CA SER A 49 9.21 17.34 -6.64
C SER A 49 8.59 16.67 -7.88
N GLU A 50 7.93 17.47 -8.71
CA GLU A 50 7.26 17.01 -9.93
C GLU A 50 8.06 16.01 -10.80
N PRO A 51 9.38 16.21 -11.10
CA PRO A 51 10.11 15.22 -11.89
C PRO A 51 10.22 13.86 -11.20
N TYR A 52 10.39 13.85 -9.87
CA TYR A 52 10.49 12.60 -9.11
C TYR A 52 9.13 11.89 -9.04
N ARG A 53 8.04 12.66 -8.93
CA ARG A 53 6.67 12.12 -8.97
C ARG A 53 6.38 11.40 -10.29
N ALA A 54 6.72 12.04 -11.42
CA ALA A 54 6.56 11.45 -12.75
C ALA A 54 7.38 10.15 -12.90
N LEU A 55 8.64 10.15 -12.43
CA LEU A 55 9.50 8.97 -12.40
C LEU A 55 8.88 7.81 -11.62
N ARG A 56 8.35 8.04 -10.41
CA ARG A 56 7.65 6.99 -9.65
C ARG A 56 6.47 6.42 -10.42
N GLN A 57 5.66 7.26 -11.05
CA GLN A 57 4.49 6.81 -11.80
C GLN A 57 4.89 5.93 -12.98
N LEU A 58 5.94 6.31 -13.72
CA LEU A 58 6.49 5.51 -14.81
C LEU A 58 7.06 4.17 -14.32
N MET A 59 7.77 4.15 -13.19
CA MET A 59 8.28 2.91 -12.59
C MET A 59 7.14 1.97 -12.19
N THR A 60 6.11 2.48 -11.49
CA THR A 60 4.94 1.68 -11.11
C THR A 60 4.21 1.12 -12.34
N SER A 61 4.06 1.94 -13.39
CA SER A 61 3.45 1.50 -14.66
C SER A 61 4.28 0.40 -15.33
N ARG A 62 5.60 0.53 -15.37
CA ARG A 62 6.51 -0.50 -15.88
C ARG A 62 6.39 -1.80 -15.08
N GLU A 63 6.41 -1.74 -13.76
CA GLU A 63 6.27 -2.93 -12.90
C GLU A 63 4.93 -3.62 -13.12
N PHE A 64 3.84 -2.86 -13.26
CA PHE A 64 2.53 -3.38 -13.60
C PHE A 64 2.55 -4.11 -14.94
N MET A 65 3.06 -3.48 -16.01
CA MET A 65 3.15 -4.12 -17.33
C MET A 65 4.00 -5.40 -17.30
N ASN A 66 5.13 -5.38 -16.59
CA ASN A 66 5.98 -6.56 -16.45
C ASN A 66 5.25 -7.71 -15.72
N LYS A 67 4.49 -7.43 -14.66
CA LYS A 67 3.67 -8.44 -13.99
C LYS A 67 2.62 -9.03 -14.93
N GLN A 68 1.93 -8.18 -15.69
CA GLN A 68 0.94 -8.64 -16.68
C GLN A 68 1.58 -9.53 -17.74
N MET A 69 2.74 -9.12 -18.29
CA MET A 69 3.48 -9.90 -19.27
C MET A 69 3.91 -11.26 -18.71
N SER A 70 4.50 -11.28 -17.52
CA SER A 70 4.90 -12.53 -16.85
C SER A 70 3.71 -13.46 -16.60
N ALA A 71 2.55 -12.91 -16.22
CA ALA A 71 1.32 -13.68 -16.04
C ALA A 71 0.83 -14.30 -17.37
N ILE A 72 0.83 -13.52 -18.45
CA ILE A 72 0.46 -13.99 -19.79
C ILE A 72 1.43 -15.10 -20.23
N VAL A 73 2.74 -14.88 -20.15
CA VAL A 73 3.75 -15.88 -20.53
C VAL A 73 3.56 -17.18 -19.74
N THR A 74 3.36 -17.08 -18.43
CA THR A 74 3.11 -18.25 -17.57
C THR A 74 1.85 -19.00 -18.03
N SER A 75 0.76 -18.29 -18.32
CA SER A 75 -0.48 -18.90 -18.81
C SER A 75 -0.30 -19.59 -20.16
N CYS A 76 0.48 -18.99 -21.08
CA CYS A 76 0.77 -19.57 -22.39
C CYS A 76 1.62 -20.84 -22.27
N ILE A 77 2.64 -20.83 -21.40
CA ILE A 77 3.48 -22.01 -21.16
C ILE A 77 2.63 -23.16 -20.62
N VAL A 78 1.76 -22.89 -19.64
CA VAL A 78 0.82 -23.89 -19.09
C VAL A 78 -0.15 -24.41 -20.18
N GLY A 79 -0.62 -23.53 -21.06
CA GLY A 79 -1.41 -23.92 -22.23
C GLY A 79 -0.63 -24.82 -23.19
N GLN A 80 0.62 -24.51 -23.49
CA GLN A 80 1.46 -25.30 -24.39
C GLN A 80 1.82 -26.67 -23.81
N THR A 81 2.11 -26.74 -22.51
CA THR A 81 2.40 -28.01 -21.84
C THR A 81 1.15 -28.90 -21.80
N SER A 82 -0.01 -28.35 -21.49
CA SER A 82 -1.28 -29.11 -21.49
C SER A 82 -1.68 -29.63 -22.87
N ILE A 83 -1.45 -28.86 -23.94
CA ILE A 83 -1.66 -29.30 -25.33
C ILE A 83 -0.69 -30.43 -25.68
N SER A 84 0.60 -30.26 -25.38
CA SER A 84 1.63 -31.23 -25.74
C SER A 84 1.48 -32.55 -24.96
N LEU A 85 0.98 -32.51 -23.72
CA LEU A 85 0.55 -33.69 -22.95
C LEU A 85 -0.67 -34.38 -23.59
N ASN A 86 -1.67 -33.64 -24.07
CA ASN A 86 -2.85 -34.21 -24.72
C ASN A 86 -2.55 -34.87 -26.07
N LEU A 87 -1.64 -34.28 -26.85
CA LEU A 87 -1.22 -34.87 -28.13
C LEU A 87 -0.12 -35.94 -27.98
N GLY A 88 0.39 -36.18 -26.76
CA GLY A 88 1.46 -37.15 -26.52
C GLY A 88 2.78 -36.78 -27.21
N VAL A 89 3.06 -35.48 -27.37
CA VAL A 89 4.27 -34.94 -28.04
C VAL A 89 5.38 -34.64 -27.03
N PHE A 90 5.33 -35.27 -25.86
CA PHE A 90 6.37 -35.24 -24.83
C PHE A 90 6.98 -36.62 -24.63
#